data_AF-A0A9P4JDH9-F1
#
_entry.id   AF-A0A9P4JDH9-F1
#
_cell.length_a   1.000
_cell.length_b   1.000
_cell.length_c   1.000
_cell.angle_alpha   90.00
_cell.angle_beta   90.00
_cell.angle_gamma   90.00
#
_symmetry.space_group_name_H-M   'P 1'
#
loop_
_entity.id
_entity.type
_entity.pdbx_description
1 polymer ?
#
loop_
_entity_poly.entity_id
_entity_poly.type
_entity_poly.pdbx_seq_one_letter_code
_entity_poly.pdbx_strand_id
1 'polypeptide(L)'
;NQYLTLAPSSTRYTLAATASSAARFFTTQYTPTGTYALHNSDDSRQVALQGTTSVLLNLIDATNPNSTNIPGGSLMEWATFTTEGNSLGVKDGSTLANRTWVVVGSGTGTGGVALYDGVSNTTQSIVPITISLVKA
;
A
#
# COMPACT_ATOMS: atom_id res chain seq x y z
N ASN A 1 -10.23 -14.89 -5.76
CA ASN A 1 -9.57 -13.58 -5.94
C ASN A 1 -10.20 -12.57 -5.02
N GLN A 2 -9.40 -11.76 -4.35
CA GLN A 2 -9.84 -10.60 -3.58
C GLN A 2 -9.34 -9.34 -4.28
N TYR A 3 -10.02 -8.23 -4.07
CA TYR A 3 -9.75 -6.97 -4.75
C TYR A 3 -9.42 -5.89 -3.73
N LEU A 4 -8.40 -5.11 -4.01
CA LEU A 4 -8.07 -3.93 -3.21
C LEU A 4 -9.22 -2.93 -3.34
N THR A 5 -9.77 -2.47 -2.23
CA THR A 5 -10.89 -1.54 -2.20
C THR A 5 -10.62 -0.40 -1.20
N LEU A 6 -11.30 0.72 -1.42
CA LEU A 6 -11.32 1.84 -0.49
C LEU A 6 -12.79 2.17 -0.20
N ALA A 7 -13.23 1.86 1.03
CA ALA A 7 -14.58 2.21 1.45
C ALA A 7 -14.77 3.75 1.47
N PRO A 8 -15.99 4.25 1.21
CA PRO A 8 -16.28 5.67 1.40
C PRO A 8 -15.82 6.15 2.77
N SER A 9 -15.23 7.34 2.83
CA SER A 9 -14.62 7.97 4.01
C SER A 9 -13.47 7.22 4.71
N SER A 10 -13.04 6.06 4.21
CA SER A 10 -11.81 5.41 4.65
C SER A 10 -10.60 6.02 3.96
N THR A 11 -9.48 6.09 4.67
CA THR A 11 -8.16 6.31 4.09
C THR A 11 -7.37 5.01 3.99
N ARG A 12 -7.84 3.89 4.55
CA ARG A 12 -7.11 2.61 4.54
C ARG A 12 -7.68 1.68 3.49
N TYR A 13 -6.80 1.12 2.66
CA TYR A 13 -7.18 0.09 1.71
C TYR A 13 -7.41 -1.26 2.41
N THR A 14 -8.47 -1.93 2.02
CA THR A 14 -8.84 -3.26 2.50
C THR A 14 -9.07 -4.20 1.32
N LEU A 15 -9.38 -5.46 1.62
CA LEU A 15 -9.79 -6.43 0.62
C LEU A 15 -11.31 -6.56 0.56
N ALA A 16 -11.83 -6.76 -0.65
CA ALA A 16 -13.23 -7.11 -0.91
C ALA A 16 -13.32 -8.32 -1.85
N ALA A 17 -14.46 -9.02 -1.79
CA ALA A 17 -14.69 -10.23 -2.58
C ALA A 17 -15.13 -9.94 -4.03
N THR A 18 -15.66 -8.74 -4.31
CA THR A 18 -16.30 -8.41 -5.59
C THR A 18 -15.45 -7.45 -6.42
N ALA A 19 -15.26 -7.77 -7.70
CA ALA A 19 -14.47 -6.95 -8.62
C ALA A 19 -15.06 -5.54 -8.83
N SER A 20 -16.37 -5.38 -8.71
CA SER A 20 -17.05 -4.08 -8.84
C SER A 20 -16.68 -3.08 -7.74
N SER A 21 -16.12 -3.57 -6.62
CA SER A 21 -15.61 -2.73 -5.52
C SER A 21 -14.13 -2.41 -5.64
N ALA A 22 -13.44 -2.92 -6.66
CA ALA A 22 -12.01 -2.72 -6.84
C ALA A 22 -11.69 -1.23 -7.05
N ALA A 23 -10.76 -0.73 -6.23
CA ALA A 23 -10.15 0.57 -6.47
C ALA A 23 -9.41 0.53 -7.81
N ARG A 24 -9.49 1.66 -8.54
CA ARG A 24 -8.85 1.81 -9.84
C ARG A 24 -7.73 2.82 -9.71
N PHE A 25 -6.61 2.51 -10.35
CA PHE A 25 -5.41 3.31 -10.24
C PHE A 25 -4.88 3.70 -11.61
N PHE A 26 -4.25 4.86 -11.68
CA PHE A 26 -3.31 5.20 -12.74
C PHE A 26 -1.94 5.47 -12.13
N THR A 27 -0.90 5.39 -12.95
CA THR A 27 0.48 5.44 -12.46
C THR A 27 1.24 6.60 -13.08
N THR A 28 2.04 7.27 -12.26
CA THR A 28 3.05 8.24 -12.72
C THR A 28 4.43 7.69 -12.39
N GLN A 29 5.29 7.52 -13.39
CA GLN A 29 6.65 7.02 -13.17
C GLN A 29 7.59 8.16 -12.78
N TYR A 30 8.40 7.93 -11.74
CA TYR A 30 9.55 8.76 -11.42
C TYR A 30 10.81 8.14 -12.01
N THR A 31 11.19 8.59 -13.22
CA THR A 31 12.31 8.05 -14.01
C THR A 31 13.64 7.95 -13.25
N PRO A 32 14.06 8.93 -12.42
CA PRO A 32 15.36 8.86 -11.75
C PRO A 32 15.50 7.67 -10.78
N THR A 33 14.41 7.27 -10.12
CA THR A 33 14.40 6.16 -9.17
C THR A 33 13.86 4.86 -9.77
N GLY A 34 13.16 4.94 -10.90
CA GLY A 34 12.43 3.83 -11.49
C GLY A 34 11.22 3.40 -10.65
N THR A 35 10.70 4.29 -9.81
CA THR A 35 9.52 4.04 -8.97
C THR A 35 8.26 4.66 -9.57
N TYR A 36 7.11 4.28 -9.04
CA TYR A 36 5.81 4.75 -9.48
C TYR A 36 5.04 5.36 -8.31
N ALA A 37 4.34 6.45 -8.58
CA ALA A 37 3.19 6.87 -7.79
C ALA A 37 1.95 6.15 -8.35
N LEU A 38 1.13 5.59 -7.46
CA LEU A 38 -0.19 5.04 -7.79
C LEU A 38 -1.22 6.06 -7.31
N HIS A 39 -2.09 6.49 -8.21
CA HIS A 39 -3.12 7.48 -7.94
C HIS A 39 -4.50 6.82 -7.97
N ASN A 40 -5.33 7.06 -6.96
CA ASN A 40 -6.72 6.59 -6.92
C ASN A 40 -7.65 7.76 -7.23
N SER A 41 -8.68 7.56 -8.05
CA SER A 41 -9.64 8.59 -8.53
C SER A 41 -9.06 9.78 -9.32
N ASP A 42 -8.09 10.52 -8.78
CA ASP A 42 -7.48 11.72 -9.37
C ASP A 42 -6.00 11.87 -8.95
N ASP A 43 -5.31 12.89 -9.49
CA ASP A 43 -3.86 13.08 -9.30
C ASP A 43 -3.48 13.61 -7.91
N SER A 44 -4.45 14.12 -7.15
CA SER A 44 -4.26 14.57 -5.78
C SER A 44 -4.28 13.44 -4.75
N ARG A 45 -4.75 12.25 -5.13
CA ARG A 45 -4.98 11.11 -4.22
C ARG A 45 -3.99 10.00 -4.55
N GLN A 46 -3.00 9.81 -3.68
CA GLN A 46 -1.90 8.88 -3.88
C GLN A 46 -1.96 7.73 -2.88
N VAL A 47 -1.65 6.54 -3.36
CA VAL A 47 -1.36 5.41 -2.49
C VAL A 47 -0.06 5.69 -1.73
N ALA A 48 -0.10 5.54 -0.42
CA ALA A 48 1.03 5.69 0.47
C ALA A 48 1.10 4.52 1.48
N LEU A 49 2.25 4.37 2.10
CA LEU A 49 2.53 3.43 3.17
C LEU A 49 2.72 4.20 4.45
N GLN A 50 1.91 3.94 5.48
CA GLN A 50 1.94 4.71 6.72
C GLN A 50 1.89 3.83 7.97
N GLY A 51 2.74 4.13 8.94
CA GLY A 51 2.73 3.49 10.26
C GLY A 51 3.53 4.28 11.30
N THR A 52 3.35 3.97 12.58
CA THR A 52 4.12 4.59 13.67
C THR A 52 5.52 3.97 13.82
N THR A 53 5.74 2.81 13.21
CA THR A 53 7.02 2.10 13.13
C THR A 53 7.17 1.49 11.73
N SER A 54 8.38 1.05 11.37
CA SER A 54 8.63 0.38 10.10
C SER A 54 8.09 -1.05 10.04
N VAL A 55 7.62 -1.62 11.16
CA VAL A 55 7.18 -3.02 11.27
C VAL A 55 5.99 -3.29 10.35
N LEU A 56 4.96 -2.45 10.42
CA LEU A 56 3.77 -2.51 9.57
C LEU A 56 3.45 -1.11 9.05
N LEU A 57 3.60 -0.92 7.74
CA LEU A 57 3.16 0.29 7.05
C LEU A 57 1.87 -0.01 6.30
N ASN A 58 0.76 0.55 6.77
CA ASN A 58 -0.56 0.36 6.16
C ASN A 58 -0.63 1.02 4.80
N LEU A 59 -1.26 0.34 3.84
CA LEU A 59 -1.58 0.90 2.55
C LEU A 59 -2.76 1.86 2.73
N ILE A 60 -2.48 3.15 2.53
CA ILE A 60 -3.45 4.23 2.70
C ILE A 60 -3.59 5.05 1.43
N ASP A 61 -4.68 5.78 1.36
CA ASP A 61 -4.98 6.79 0.38
C ASP A 61 -4.73 8.17 1.00
N ALA A 62 -3.74 8.87 0.47
CA ALA A 62 -3.25 10.15 0.98
C ALA A 62 -3.52 11.28 -0.02
N THR A 63 -4.02 12.41 0.48
CA THR A 63 -4.25 13.60 -0.35
C THR A 63 -2.99 14.47 -0.37
N ASN A 64 -2.37 14.62 -1.53
CA ASN A 64 -1.18 15.43 -1.80
C ASN A 64 -0.07 15.26 -0.75
N PRO A 65 0.38 14.01 -0.47
CA PRO A 65 1.37 13.77 0.57
C PRO A 65 2.65 14.56 0.30
N ASN A 66 3.11 15.29 1.31
CA ASN A 66 4.34 16.06 1.31
C ASN A 66 4.86 16.22 2.75
N SER A 67 6.11 16.67 2.91
CA SER A 67 6.75 16.75 4.23
C SER A 67 6.01 17.61 5.26
N THR A 68 5.10 18.50 4.85
CA THR A 68 4.36 19.38 5.76
C THR A 68 3.01 18.82 6.20
N ASN A 69 2.49 17.77 5.55
CA ASN A 69 1.19 17.17 5.88
C ASN A 69 1.25 15.70 6.31
N ILE A 70 2.46 15.14 6.47
CA ILE A 70 2.65 13.87 7.15
C ILE A 70 2.24 14.05 8.63
N PRO A 71 1.36 13.22 9.19
CA PRO A 71 1.02 13.27 10.60
C PRO A 71 2.26 13.08 11.49
N GLY A 72 2.43 13.95 12.48
CA GLY A 72 3.53 13.85 13.43
C GLY A 72 3.57 12.47 14.11
N GLY A 73 4.77 11.89 14.24
CA GLY A 73 4.96 10.55 14.81
C GLY A 73 4.60 9.39 13.88
N SER A 74 4.34 9.65 12.59
CA SER A 74 4.15 8.62 11.58
C SER A 74 5.30 8.61 10.58
N LEU A 75 5.74 7.41 10.22
CA LEU A 75 6.49 7.16 8.98
C LEU A 75 5.48 7.17 7.83
N MET A 76 5.85 7.80 6.72
CA MET A 76 5.06 7.77 5.50
C MET A 76 5.97 7.68 4.27
N GLU A 77 5.71 6.68 3.42
CA GLU A 77 6.37 6.50 2.13
C GLU A 77 5.33 6.59 1.02
N TRP A 78 5.61 7.33 -0.05
CA TRP A 78 4.76 7.42 -1.23
C TRP A 78 5.64 7.54 -2.49
N ALA A 79 5.08 7.23 -3.66
CA ALA A 79 5.82 7.18 -4.92
C ALA A 79 7.05 6.23 -4.89
N THR A 80 7.03 5.21 -4.03
CA THR A 80 8.11 4.22 -3.86
C THR A 80 7.80 2.88 -4.51
N PHE A 81 6.70 2.75 -5.26
CA PHE A 81 6.26 1.46 -5.77
C PHE A 81 7.05 1.02 -7.01
N THR A 82 7.18 -0.29 -7.21
CA THR A 82 7.76 -0.88 -8.42
C THR A 82 6.77 -1.83 -9.07
N THR A 83 6.97 -2.10 -10.37
CA THR A 83 6.19 -3.09 -11.10
C THR A 83 7.14 -4.09 -11.75
N GLU A 84 7.10 -5.34 -11.29
CA GLU A 84 7.81 -6.44 -11.93
C GLU A 84 6.79 -7.37 -12.59
N GLY A 85 6.65 -7.25 -13.90
CA GLY A 85 5.49 -7.79 -14.61
C GLY A 85 4.20 -7.17 -14.06
N ASN A 86 3.30 -8.03 -13.56
CA ASN A 86 2.05 -7.60 -12.94
C ASN A 86 2.14 -7.48 -11.41
N SER A 87 3.30 -7.74 -10.79
CA SER A 87 3.43 -7.72 -9.33
C SER A 87 3.80 -6.32 -8.84
N LEU A 88 3.06 -5.81 -7.85
CA LEU A 88 3.38 -4.56 -7.17
C LEU A 88 4.45 -4.81 -6.10
N GLY A 89 5.58 -4.12 -6.21
CA GLY A 89 6.66 -4.12 -5.22
C GLY A 89 6.89 -2.74 -4.61
N VAL A 90 7.93 -2.63 -3.76
CA VAL A 90 8.34 -1.39 -3.10
C VAL A 90 9.85 -1.23 -3.17
N LYS A 91 10.30 -0.01 -3.50
CA LYS A 91 11.68 0.46 -3.52
C LYS A 91 11.72 1.82 -2.82
N ASP A 92 11.86 1.78 -1.50
CA ASP A 92 11.85 2.96 -0.62
C ASP A 92 13.22 3.22 0.05
N GLY A 93 14.29 2.62 -0.49
CA GLY A 93 15.65 2.78 0.04
C GLY A 93 15.94 2.00 1.31
N SER A 94 14.99 1.22 1.84
CA SER A 94 15.23 0.30 2.95
C SER A 94 16.23 -0.80 2.56
N THR A 95 17.09 -1.19 3.50
CA THR A 95 18.03 -2.32 3.36
C THR A 95 17.38 -3.67 3.68
N LEU A 96 16.13 -3.69 4.14
CA LEU A 96 15.41 -4.90 4.48
C LEU A 96 14.97 -5.63 3.22
N ALA A 97 15.47 -6.85 3.02
CA ALA A 97 15.21 -7.65 1.82
C ALA A 97 13.89 -8.44 1.88
N ASN A 98 13.33 -8.68 3.06
CA ASN A 98 12.20 -9.59 3.27
C ASN A 98 10.85 -8.88 3.41
N ARG A 99 10.75 -7.64 2.94
CA ARG A 99 9.52 -6.87 3.06
C ARG A 99 8.43 -7.50 2.20
N THR A 100 7.25 -7.68 2.77
CA THR A 100 6.17 -8.45 2.13
C THR A 100 4.82 -7.80 2.36
N TRP A 101 3.95 -7.89 1.35
CA TRP A 101 2.57 -7.46 1.50
C TRP A 101 1.82 -8.42 2.42
N VAL A 102 1.04 -7.87 3.33
CA VAL A 102 0.23 -8.63 4.27
C VAL A 102 -1.18 -8.07 4.35
N VAL A 103 -2.12 -8.96 4.68
CA VAL A 103 -3.41 -8.58 5.26
C VAL A 103 -3.24 -8.57 6.78
N VAL A 104 -3.63 -7.47 7.41
CA VAL A 104 -3.59 -7.27 8.87
C VAL A 104 -5.01 -7.41 9.43
N GLY A 105 -5.19 -8.32 10.38
CA GLY A 105 -6.48 -8.61 11.04
C GLY A 105 -6.95 -10.06 10.89
N SER A 106 -8.14 -10.37 11.43
CA SER A 106 -8.66 -11.73 11.57
C SER A 106 -9.12 -12.33 10.23
N GLY A 107 -8.18 -12.90 9.48
CA GLY A 107 -8.45 -13.79 8.33
C GLY A 107 -8.66 -13.11 6.97
N THR A 108 -8.64 -13.93 5.93
CA THR A 108 -8.81 -13.52 4.52
C THR A 108 -10.24 -13.03 4.29
N GLY A 109 -10.44 -11.72 4.08
CA GLY A 109 -11.78 -11.22 3.74
C GLY A 109 -12.03 -9.74 3.94
N THR A 110 -11.51 -9.17 5.03
CA THR A 110 -11.88 -7.81 5.51
C THR A 110 -10.72 -7.06 6.17
N GLY A 111 -9.52 -7.65 6.20
CA GLY A 111 -8.34 -7.02 6.80
C GLY A 111 -7.78 -5.87 5.96
N GLY A 112 -7.10 -4.94 6.65
CA GLY A 112 -6.38 -3.87 5.99
C GLY A 112 -5.09 -4.38 5.35
N VAL A 113 -4.68 -3.76 4.25
CA VAL A 113 -3.43 -4.13 3.57
C VAL A 113 -2.27 -3.34 4.15
N ALA A 114 -1.11 -3.97 4.32
CA ALA A 114 0.11 -3.34 4.80
C ALA A 114 1.36 -3.96 4.19
N LEU A 115 2.47 -3.23 4.25
CA LEU A 115 3.82 -3.75 4.02
C LEU A 115 4.42 -4.13 5.38
N TYR A 116 4.70 -5.41 5.58
CA TYR A 116 5.42 -5.94 6.74
C TYR A 116 6.92 -5.94 6.47
N ASP A 117 7.72 -5.66 7.50
CA ASP A 117 9.18 -5.58 7.38
C ASP A 117 9.87 -6.95 7.19
N GLY A 118 9.14 -8.04 7.47
CA GLY A 118 9.60 -9.41 7.27
C GLY A 118 10.45 -9.99 8.40
N VAL A 119 10.78 -9.20 9.43
CA VAL A 119 11.79 -9.57 10.44
C VAL A 119 11.37 -9.28 11.88
N SER A 120 10.57 -8.25 12.13
CA SER A 120 10.22 -7.81 13.47
C SER A 120 8.97 -8.52 13.98
N ASN A 121 8.95 -8.90 15.25
CA ASN A 121 7.71 -9.43 15.85
C ASN A 121 6.58 -8.38 15.81
N THR A 122 5.38 -8.82 15.43
CA THR A 122 4.16 -8.02 15.49
C THR A 122 3.12 -8.72 16.36
N THR A 123 2.35 -7.95 17.13
CA THR A 123 1.21 -8.46 17.91
C THR A 123 -0.05 -8.62 17.04
N GLN A 124 -0.03 -8.09 15.83
CA GLN A 124 -1.13 -8.19 14.88
C GLN A 124 -1.09 -9.54 14.15
N SER A 125 -2.26 -10.15 13.92
CA SER A 125 -2.37 -11.27 12.98
C SER A 125 -2.10 -10.77 11.56
N ILE A 126 -1.16 -11.41 10.87
CA ILE A 126 -0.77 -11.09 9.50
C ILE A 126 -0.82 -12.32 8.61
N VAL A 127 -1.29 -12.13 7.37
CA VAL A 127 -1.29 -13.16 6.32
C VAL A 127 -0.57 -12.61 5.10
N PRO A 128 0.56 -13.19 4.68
CA PRO A 128 1.27 -12.77 3.46
C PRO A 128 0.40 -12.88 2.22
N ILE A 129 0.52 -11.90 1.32
CA ILE A 129 -0.19 -11.83 0.05
C ILE A 129 0.71 -11.32 -1.06
N THR A 130 0.25 -11.47 -2.30
CA THR A 130 0.81 -10.77 -3.46
C THR A 130 -0.25 -9.82 -4.01
N ILE A 131 0.16 -8.59 -4.35
CA ILE A 131 -0.69 -7.63 -5.02
C ILE A 131 -0.37 -7.69 -6.51
N SER A 132 -1.35 -8.12 -7.30
CA SER A 132 -1.24 -8.15 -8.76
C SER A 132 -2.02 -6.99 -9.38
N LEU A 133 -1.37 -6.24 -10.25
CA LEU A 133 -1.95 -5.20 -11.10
C LEU A 133 -2.70 -5.87 -12.25
N VAL A 134 -3.97 -5.52 -12.41
CA VAL A 134 -4.83 -6.04 -13.48
C VAL A 134 -5.29 -4.88 -14.33
N LYS A 135 -5.14 -5.00 -15.64
CA LYS A 135 -5.63 -4.00 -16.59
C LYS A 135 -7.16 -3.99 -16.55
N ALA A 136 -7.74 -2.80 -16.39
CA ALA A 136 -9.19 -2.58 -16.42
C ALA A 136 -9.75 -2.62 -17.84
#